data_AF-A0AB73HHU2-F1
#
_entry.id   AF-A0AB73HHU2-F1
#
_cell.length_a   1.000
_cell.length_b   1.000
_cell.length_c   1.000
_cell.angle_alpha   90.00
_cell.angle_beta   90.00
_cell.angle_gamma   90.00
#
_symmetry.space_group_name_H-M   'P 1'
#
loop_
_entity.id
_entity.type
_entity.pdbx_description
1 polymer ?
#
loop_
_entity_poly.entity_id
_entity_poly.type
_entity_poly.pdbx_seq_one_letter_code
_entity_poly.pdbx_strand_id
1 'polypeptide(L)' 'MKNVYVVRLGDLYYKGRELILTNNYRYKMTDNLNDAILSESFDDVKKLAEKIGGKVYKINLEKVE' A
#
# COMPACT_ATOMS: atom_id res chain seq x y z
N MET A 1 8.59 17.66 -7.51
CA MET A 1 7.43 17.03 -6.85
C MET A 1 7.85 15.66 -6.36
N LYS A 2 7.70 15.39 -5.06
CA LYS A 2 8.02 14.09 -4.49
C LYS A 2 6.80 13.19 -4.70
N ASN A 3 7.02 11.98 -5.19
CA ASN A 3 5.94 11.02 -5.42
C ASN A 3 6.10 9.84 -4.48
N VAL A 4 4.98 9.31 -4.02
CA VAL A 4 4.93 8.03 -3.31
C VAL A 4 3.91 7.14 -3.99
N TYR A 5 4.01 5.85 -3.73
CA TYR A 5 3.21 4.81 -4.35
C TYR A 5 2.47 4.03 -3.26
N VAL A 6 1.26 3.60 -3.61
CA VAL A 6 0.40 2.77 -2.77
C VAL A 6 -0.15 1.61 -3.57
N VAL A 7 -0.42 0.48 -2.90
CA VAL A 7 -1.15 -0.64 -3.51
C VAL A 7 -2.63 -0.52 -3.17
N ARG A 8 -3.50 -0.66 -4.18
CA ARG A 8 -4.96 -0.82 -4.00
C ARG A 8 -5.45 -2.16 -4.50
N LEU A 9 -6.45 -2.72 -3.83
CA LEU A 9 -7.23 -3.89 -4.28
C LEU A 9 -8.71 -3.49 -4.22
N GLY A 10 -9.31 -3.23 -5.38
CA GLY A 10 -10.61 -2.56 -5.44
C GLY A 10 -10.52 -1.17 -4.78
N ASP A 11 -11.41 -0.92 -3.82
CA ASP A 11 -11.46 0.35 -3.09
C ASP A 11 -10.53 0.42 -1.87
N LEU A 12 -9.85 -0.67 -1.53
CA LEU A 12 -9.01 -0.75 -0.33
C LEU A 12 -7.53 -0.50 -0.64
N TYR A 13 -6.85 0.18 0.27
CA TYR A 13 -5.41 0.41 0.30
C TYR A 13 -4.69 -0.64 1.16
N TYR A 14 -3.46 -0.94 0.80
CA TYR A 14 -2.59 -1.81 1.59
C TYR A 14 -2.12 -1.13 2.88
N LYS A 15 -2.36 -1.76 4.04
CA LYS A 15 -2.02 -1.28 5.39
C LYS A 15 -0.87 -2.05 6.05
N GLY A 16 -0.41 -3.16 5.46
CA GLY A 16 0.68 -3.95 6.00
C GLY A 16 0.37 -5.43 6.15
N ARG A 17 1.17 -6.10 6.98
CA ARG A 17 0.94 -7.51 7.36
C ARG A 17 0.61 -7.58 8.83
N GLU A 18 -0.32 -8.44 9.17
CA GLU A 18 -0.66 -8.78 10.55
C GLU A 18 -0.26 -10.22 10.81
N LEU A 19 0.49 -10.44 11.89
CA LEU A 19 0.81 -11.77 12.39
C LEU A 19 -0.45 -12.31 13.08
N ILE A 20 -0.97 -13.43 12.60
CA ILE A 20 -2.05 -14.14 13.28
C ILE A 20 -1.48 -15.21 14.21
N LEU A 21 -2.23 -15.52 15.28
CA LEU A 21 -1.88 -16.50 16.34
C LEU A 21 -1.37 -17.85 15.80
N THR A 22 -1.74 -18.24 14.58
CA THR A 22 -1.29 -19.47 13.92
C THR A 22 0.05 -19.33 13.18
N ASN A 23 0.89 -18.37 13.57
CA ASN A 23 2.21 -18.09 12.99
C ASN A 23 2.20 -17.81 11.47
N ASN A 24 1.04 -17.36 10.98
CA ASN A 24 0.81 -17.01 9.59
C ASN A 24 0.70 -15.49 9.46
N TYR A 25 0.97 -14.97 8.26
CA TYR A 25 0.79 -13.55 7.96
C TYR A 25 -0.43 -13.37 7.05
N ARG A 26 -1.27 -12.38 7.37
CA ARG A 26 -2.32 -11.91 6.47
C ARG A 26 -2.02 -10.48 6.05
N TYR A 27 -2.34 -10.18 4.80
CA TYR A 27 -2.31 -8.81 4.31
C TYR A 27 -3.50 -8.05 4.88
N LYS A 28 -3.22 -6.89 5.47
CA LYS A 28 -4.23 -6.00 6.02
C LYS A 28 -4.48 -4.88 5.02
N MET A 29 -5.76 -4.57 4.82
CA MET A 29 -6.21 -3.53 3.91
C MET A 29 -7.06 -2.51 4.69
N THR A 30 -7.20 -1.29 4.18
CA THR A 30 -7.97 -0.20 4.78
C THR A 30 -8.63 0.62 3.68
N ASP A 31 -9.80 1.19 3.95
CA ASP A 31 -10.47 2.17 3.09
C ASP A 31 -9.93 3.60 3.27
N ASN A 32 -9.06 3.84 4.26
CA ASN A 32 -8.49 5.15 4.57
C ASN A 32 -7.04 5.27 4.05
N LEU A 33 -6.81 6.24 3.16
CA LEU A 33 -5.48 6.49 2.61
C LEU A 33 -4.44 6.87 3.68
N ASN A 34 -4.84 7.56 4.74
CA ASN A 34 -3.93 7.99 5.82
C ASN A 34 -3.36 6.81 6.62
N ASP A 35 -4.04 5.68 6.59
CA ASP A 35 -3.62 4.44 7.26
C ASP A 35 -2.84 3.51 6.33
N ALA A 36 -2.71 3.87 5.05
CA ALA A 36 -2.04 3.05 4.05
C ALA A 36 -0.52 3.14 4.17
N ILE A 37 0.18 2.07 3.78
CA ILE A 37 1.62 2.10 3.61
C ILE A 37 1.95 2.78 2.28
N LEU A 38 2.63 3.92 2.39
CA LEU A 38 3.18 4.67 1.27
C LEU A 38 4.67 4.33 1.11
N SER A 39 5.13 4.14 -0.12
CA SER A 39 6.54 3.86 -0.41
C SER A 39 7.03 4.70 -1.58
N GLU A 40 8.28 5.14 -1.51
CA GLU A 40 8.95 5.86 -2.61
C GLU A 40 9.45 4.90 -3.70
N SER A 41 9.56 3.60 -3.40
CA SER A 41 10.04 2.57 -4.32
C SER A 41 8.89 1.97 -5.13
N PHE A 42 8.80 2.32 -6.41
CA PHE A 42 7.79 1.77 -7.33
C PHE A 42 7.94 0.25 -7.48
N ASP A 43 9.17 -0.26 -7.60
CA ASP A 43 9.42 -1.67 -7.87
C ASP A 43 8.95 -2.58 -6.72
N ASP A 44 9.14 -2.14 -5.47
CA ASP A 44 8.68 -2.89 -4.29
C ASP A 44 7.16 -2.90 -4.21
N VAL A 45 6.52 -1.77 -4.50
CA VAL A 45 5.06 -1.64 -4.51
C VAL A 45 4.45 -2.44 -5.65
N LYS A 46 5.11 -2.50 -6.82
CA LYS A 46 4.70 -3.33 -7.96
C LYS A 46 4.75 -4.81 -7.63
N LYS A 47 5.85 -5.31 -7.07
CA LYS A 47 5.98 -6.71 -6.62
C LYS A 47 4.90 -7.07 -5.60
N LEU A 48 4.61 -6.16 -4.66
CA LEU A 48 3.55 -6.37 -3.68
C LEU A 48 2.17 -6.41 -4.34
N ALA A 49 1.87 -5.47 -5.25
CA ALA A 49 0.61 -5.43 -5.97
C ALA A 49 0.36 -6.72 -6.75
N GLU A 50 1.35 -7.19 -7.52
CA GLU A 50 1.27 -8.46 -8.25
C GLU A 50 1.03 -9.65 -7.29
N LYS A 51 1.72 -9.67 -6.15
CA LYS A 51 1.56 -10.75 -5.15
C LYS A 51 0.17 -10.80 -4.51
N ILE A 52 -0.50 -9.66 -4.32
CA ILE A 52 -1.82 -9.59 -3.68
C ILE A 52 -2.97 -9.46 -4.69
N GLY A 53 -2.68 -9.45 -5.99
CA GLY A 53 -3.66 -9.21 -7.06
C GLY A 53 -4.17 -7.76 -7.15
N GLY A 54 -3.43 -6.81 -6.56
CA GLY A 54 -3.76 -5.39 -6.55
C GLY A 54 -3.18 -4.61 -7.73
N LYS A 55 -3.28 -3.29 -7.65
CA LYS A 55 -2.73 -2.33 -8.61
C LYS A 55 -1.94 -1.25 -7.88
N VAL A 56 -0.91 -0.72 -8.52
CA VAL A 56 -0.12 0.40 -7.99
C VAL A 56 -0.74 1.73 -8.39
N TYR A 57 -0.83 2.65 -7.45
CA TYR A 57 -1.25 4.02 -7.67
C TYR A 57 -0.14 4.97 -7.24
N LYS A 58 0.09 6.01 -8.05
CA LYS A 58 1.01 7.10 -7.75
C LYS A 58 0.26 8.23 -7.03
N ILE A 59 0.85 8.73 -5.96
CA ILE A 59 0.36 9.87 -5.19
C ILE A 59 1.39 10.98 -5.33
N ASN A 60 0.93 12.15 -5.79
CA ASN A 60 1.75 13.35 -5.83
C ASN A 60 1.69 14.00 -4.45
N LEU A 61 2.84 14.19 -3.81
CA LEU A 61 2.92 14.93 -2.55
C LEU A 61 3.17 16.40 -2.86
N GLU A 62 2.30 17.24 -2.33
CA GLU A 62 2.41 18.70 -2.38
C GLU A 62 2.65 19.21 -0.96
N LYS A 63 3.60 20.15 -0.83
CA LYS A 63 3.86 20.82 0.44
C LYS A 63 2.77 21.87 0.65
N VAL A 64 2.06 21.79 1.77
CA VAL A 64 1.11 22.82 2.20
C VAL A 64 1.82 23.73 3.20
N GLU A 65 1.66 25.05 3.06
CA GLU A 65 2.19 26.08 3.98
C GLU A 65 1.14 26.53 4.99
#